data_AF-A0A1G6T7P4-F1
#
_entry.id   AF-A0A1G6T7P4-F1
#
_cell.length_a   1.000
_cell.length_b   1.000
_cell.length_c   1.000
_cell.angle_alpha   90.00
_cell.angle_beta   90.00
_cell.angle_gamma   90.00
#
_symmetry.space_group_name_H-M   'P 1'
#
loop_
_entity.id
_entity.type
_entity.pdbx_description
1 polymer ?
#
loop_
_entity_poly.entity_id
_entity_poly.type
_entity_poly.pdbx_seq_one_letter_code
_entity_poly.pdbx_strand_id
1 'polypeptide(L)'
;MVPDEPDSEEPANPAQPAAAAEPAAEPEPQVDPAVAALSLIAEIEFSGGDPQIGPPADINPWGIAVVGYPYWFWTDGPSSLQASQESMGIEVSLDATATSVTFDTGDGGSVTCDPASAPRWTQGVAPKQESPSCGYTWTERSATPSSPESAHTVTATTTWQVDWTAGGESGTEVVQRSESVDVVVGELQALVTG
;
A
#
# COMPACT_ATOMS: atom_id res chain seq x y z
N MET A 1 -55.96 84.66 -43.07
CA MET A 1 -55.52 83.25 -42.99
C MET A 1 -54.03 83.22 -43.23
N VAL A 2 -53.25 83.06 -42.16
CA VAL A 2 -51.79 82.91 -42.20
C VAL A 2 -51.51 81.40 -42.07
N PRO A 3 -50.64 80.81 -42.91
CA PRO A 3 -50.32 79.39 -42.87
C PRO A 3 -49.37 79.02 -41.73
N ASP A 4 -49.52 77.78 -41.28
CA ASP A 4 -48.82 77.07 -40.19
C ASP A 4 -47.33 76.82 -40.52
N GLU A 5 -46.47 76.96 -39.51
CA GLU A 5 -45.01 76.75 -39.54
C GLU A 5 -44.62 75.26 -39.64
N PRO A 6 -43.45 74.90 -40.21
CA PRO A 6 -43.00 73.52 -40.29
C PRO A 6 -42.26 73.05 -39.03
N ASP A 7 -42.51 71.80 -38.66
CA ASP A 7 -41.87 71.03 -37.58
C ASP A 7 -40.36 70.86 -37.83
N SER A 8 -39.55 71.00 -36.78
CA SER A 8 -38.09 70.90 -36.83
C SER A 8 -37.65 69.45 -36.59
N GLU A 9 -37.16 68.77 -37.62
CA GLU A 9 -36.48 67.47 -37.48
C GLU A 9 -35.11 67.63 -36.79
N GLU A 10 -34.93 66.92 -35.68
CA GLU A 10 -33.67 66.76 -34.94
C GLU A 10 -32.75 65.77 -35.68
N PRO A 11 -31.44 66.06 -35.87
CA PRO A 11 -30.58 65.15 -36.61
C PRO A 11 -30.22 63.89 -35.81
N ALA A 12 -30.40 62.74 -36.45
CA ALA A 12 -30.00 61.44 -35.91
C ALA A 12 -28.48 61.37 -35.65
N ASN A 13 -28.13 61.01 -34.42
CA ASN A 13 -26.76 60.75 -33.98
C ASN A 13 -26.20 59.49 -34.67
N PRO A 14 -25.04 59.51 -35.35
CA PRO A 14 -24.47 58.32 -35.97
C PRO A 14 -24.04 57.31 -34.90
N ALA A 15 -24.57 56.09 -34.98
CA ALA A 15 -24.20 54.98 -34.10
C ALA A 15 -22.69 54.70 -34.18
N GLN A 16 -22.01 54.72 -33.03
CA GLN A 16 -20.66 54.19 -32.89
C GLN A 16 -20.65 52.70 -33.23
N PRO A 17 -19.66 52.18 -33.97
CA PRO A 17 -19.53 50.74 -34.18
C PRO A 17 -19.27 50.06 -32.84
N ALA A 18 -20.09 49.06 -32.50
CA ALA A 18 -19.89 48.20 -31.35
C ALA A 18 -18.52 47.51 -31.49
N ALA A 19 -17.66 47.66 -30.48
CA ALA A 19 -16.44 46.88 -30.37
C ALA A 19 -16.81 45.40 -30.39
N ALA A 20 -16.18 44.63 -31.28
CA ALA A 20 -16.29 43.18 -31.26
C ALA A 20 -15.78 42.68 -29.90
N ALA A 21 -16.64 41.98 -29.16
CA ALA A 21 -16.24 41.32 -27.93
C ALA A 21 -15.15 40.28 -28.27
N GLU A 22 -14.00 40.37 -27.60
CA GLU A 22 -13.02 39.28 -27.59
C GLU A 22 -13.72 37.99 -27.14
N PRO A 23 -13.46 36.85 -27.80
CA PRO A 23 -14.03 35.58 -27.35
C PRO A 23 -13.56 35.30 -25.93
N ALA A 24 -14.50 34.97 -25.05
CA ALA A 24 -14.20 34.56 -23.68
C ALA A 24 -13.21 33.37 -23.73
N ALA A 25 -12.12 33.46 -22.98
CA ALA A 25 -11.17 32.36 -22.83
C ALA A 25 -11.92 31.11 -22.34
N GLU A 26 -11.70 30.00 -23.04
CA GLU A 26 -12.22 28.69 -22.64
C GLU A 26 -11.68 28.36 -21.24
N PRO A 27 -12.51 27.85 -20.30
CA PRO A 27 -12.02 27.50 -18.97
C PRO A 27 -10.94 26.43 -19.11
N GLU A 28 -9.77 26.68 -18.53
CA GLU A 28 -8.68 25.70 -18.52
C GLU A 28 -9.16 24.39 -17.87
N PRO A 29 -8.78 23.22 -18.40
CA PRO A 29 -9.17 21.95 -17.80
C PRO A 29 -8.63 21.90 -16.37
N GLN A 30 -9.54 21.91 -15.40
CA GLN A 30 -9.19 21.78 -13.99
C GLN A 30 -8.77 20.33 -13.74
N VAL A 31 -7.59 20.14 -13.18
CA VAL A 31 -7.12 18.83 -12.72
C VAL A 31 -8.03 18.36 -11.58
N ASP A 32 -8.50 17.12 -11.67
CA ASP A 32 -9.28 16.47 -10.63
C ASP A 32 -8.39 16.18 -9.40
N PRO A 33 -8.71 16.70 -8.20
CA PRO A 33 -7.94 16.45 -6.98
C PRO A 33 -7.77 14.97 -6.62
N ALA A 34 -8.77 14.12 -6.90
CA ALA A 34 -8.67 12.69 -6.67
C ALA A 34 -7.62 12.04 -7.59
N VAL A 35 -7.52 12.50 -8.85
CA VAL A 35 -6.50 12.02 -9.79
C VAL A 35 -5.11 12.45 -9.35
N ALA A 36 -4.94 13.68 -8.86
CA ALA A 36 -3.67 14.14 -8.30
C ALA A 36 -3.24 13.29 -7.09
N ALA A 37 -4.19 12.97 -6.19
CA ALA A 37 -3.94 12.13 -5.03
C ALA A 37 -3.54 10.70 -5.43
N LEU A 38 -4.30 10.07 -6.33
CA LEU A 38 -4.00 8.73 -6.84
C LEU A 38 -2.63 8.66 -7.54
N SER A 39 -2.25 9.73 -8.25
CA SER A 39 -0.93 9.80 -8.87
C SER A 39 0.18 9.78 -7.83
N LEU A 40 0.07 10.58 -6.77
CA LEU A 40 1.06 10.56 -5.69
C LEU A 40 1.10 9.22 -4.95
N ILE A 41 -0.06 8.60 -4.70
CA ILE A 41 -0.16 7.26 -4.10
C ILE A 41 0.55 6.21 -4.98
N ALA A 42 0.46 6.32 -6.31
CA ALA A 42 1.15 5.41 -7.21
C ALA A 42 2.68 5.61 -7.24
N GLU A 43 3.17 6.82 -6.94
CA GLU A 43 4.59 7.17 -6.94
C GLU A 43 5.29 6.84 -5.61
N ILE A 44 4.55 6.83 -4.51
CA ILE A 44 5.12 6.50 -3.19
C ILE A 44 5.36 4.99 -3.04
N GLU A 45 6.52 4.67 -2.51
CA GLU A 45 6.88 3.32 -2.11
C GLU A 45 6.29 2.99 -0.74
N PHE A 46 5.19 2.23 -0.74
CA PHE A 46 4.69 1.58 0.46
C PHE A 46 5.53 0.32 0.72
N SER A 47 5.96 0.12 1.97
CA SER A 47 6.69 -1.08 2.35
C SER A 47 5.77 -2.31 2.28
N GLY A 48 6.24 -3.41 1.67
CA GLY A 48 5.60 -4.72 1.80
C GLY A 48 5.82 -5.33 3.18
N GLY A 49 6.90 -4.90 3.83
CA GLY A 49 7.37 -5.38 5.12
C GLY A 49 8.17 -6.65 4.92
N ASP A 50 9.49 -6.57 5.11
CA ASP A 50 10.38 -7.72 4.96
C ASP A 50 9.92 -8.87 5.88
N PRO A 51 9.48 -10.02 5.35
CA PRO A 51 8.97 -11.11 6.16
C PRO A 51 10.07 -11.67 7.06
N GLN A 52 9.82 -11.67 8.37
CA GLN A 52 10.69 -12.23 9.38
C GLN A 52 10.06 -13.45 10.04
N ILE A 53 10.89 -14.47 10.28
CA ILE A 53 10.46 -15.77 10.78
C ILE A 53 11.39 -16.18 11.91
N GLY A 54 10.81 -16.40 13.09
CA GLY A 54 11.53 -16.72 14.32
C GLY A 54 11.09 -18.06 14.90
N PRO A 55 11.99 -18.87 15.48
CA PRO A 55 13.44 -18.68 15.51
C PRO A 55 14.08 -18.73 14.11
N PRO A 56 15.16 -17.97 13.87
CA PRO A 56 15.84 -18.00 12.59
C PRO A 56 16.57 -19.33 12.38
N ALA A 57 16.69 -19.75 11.12
CA ALA A 57 17.19 -21.08 10.77
C ALA A 57 18.67 -21.29 11.17
N ASP A 58 19.46 -20.23 11.24
CA ASP A 58 20.89 -20.25 11.56
C ASP A 58 21.21 -20.55 13.04
N ILE A 59 20.21 -20.48 13.94
CA ILE A 59 20.44 -20.80 15.36
C ILE A 59 20.57 -22.31 15.62
N ASN A 60 20.23 -23.14 14.64
CA ASN A 60 20.36 -24.59 14.73
C ASN A 60 21.39 -25.11 13.71
N PRO A 61 22.08 -26.22 14.00
CA PRO A 61 23.21 -26.69 13.18
C PRO A 61 22.82 -27.19 11.79
N TRP A 62 21.52 -27.36 11.51
CA TRP A 62 21.03 -27.79 10.20
C TRP A 62 20.69 -26.61 9.29
N GLY A 63 20.58 -25.39 9.81
CA GLY A 63 20.27 -24.21 8.99
C GLY A 63 18.86 -24.23 8.40
N ILE A 64 17.88 -24.87 9.08
CA ILE A 64 16.52 -25.07 8.56
C ILE A 64 15.45 -24.70 9.59
N ALA A 65 14.23 -24.46 9.11
CA ALA A 65 13.04 -24.59 9.92
C ALA A 65 12.66 -26.08 10.11
N VAL A 66 12.01 -26.42 11.22
CA VAL A 66 11.72 -27.80 11.62
C VAL A 66 10.21 -28.04 11.63
N VAL A 67 9.78 -29.11 10.97
CA VAL A 67 8.38 -29.58 11.00
C VAL A 67 7.88 -29.72 12.43
N GLY A 68 6.67 -29.21 12.69
CA GLY A 68 6.02 -29.29 14.00
C GLY A 68 6.54 -28.32 15.06
N TYR A 69 7.50 -27.44 14.72
CA TYR A 69 7.95 -26.37 15.62
C TYR A 69 7.13 -25.10 15.39
N PRO A 70 6.68 -24.38 16.46
CA PRO A 70 5.90 -23.15 16.30
C PRO A 70 6.81 -21.97 15.96
N TYR A 71 6.61 -21.42 14.76
CA TYR A 71 7.32 -20.24 14.28
C TYR A 71 6.49 -18.98 14.47
N TRP A 72 7.17 -17.89 14.76
CA TRP A 72 6.62 -16.54 14.94
C TRP A 72 6.89 -15.76 13.66
N PHE A 73 5.91 -14.99 13.21
CA PHE A 73 5.97 -14.21 11.99
C PHE A 73 5.80 -12.73 12.34
N TRP A 74 6.53 -11.86 11.66
CA TRP A 74 6.33 -10.41 11.71
C TRP A 74 6.96 -9.79 10.46
N THR A 75 6.71 -8.50 10.25
CA THR A 75 7.45 -7.71 9.26
C THR A 75 8.31 -6.68 9.95
N ASP A 76 9.48 -6.41 9.36
CA ASP A 76 10.23 -5.21 9.68
C ASP A 76 9.81 -4.05 8.78
N GLY A 77 10.05 -2.82 9.23
CA GLY A 77 9.62 -1.61 8.54
C GLY A 77 8.51 -0.84 9.25
N PRO A 78 8.11 0.31 8.70
CA PRO A 78 7.07 1.15 9.28
C PRO A 78 5.68 0.54 9.05
N SER A 79 4.77 0.75 10.01
CA SER A 79 3.34 0.45 9.87
C SER A 79 2.49 1.70 9.63
N SER A 80 3.12 2.87 9.50
CA SER A 80 2.47 4.12 9.14
C SER A 80 3.39 4.99 8.28
N LEU A 81 2.79 5.81 7.42
CA LEU A 81 3.50 6.71 6.52
C LEU A 81 2.70 7.99 6.34
N GLN A 82 3.35 9.14 6.45
CA GLN A 82 2.76 10.43 6.11
C GLN A 82 3.59 11.09 5.02
N ALA A 83 2.91 11.69 4.04
CA ALA A 83 3.56 12.41 2.95
C ALA A 83 2.74 13.64 2.57
N SER A 84 3.41 14.73 2.21
CA SER A 84 2.77 15.88 1.56
C SER A 84 3.64 16.31 0.39
N GLN A 85 3.05 16.38 -0.79
CA GLN A 85 3.75 16.76 -2.01
C GLN A 85 2.75 17.30 -3.04
N GLU A 86 3.21 18.26 -3.84
CA GLU A 86 2.47 18.70 -5.02
C GLU A 86 2.46 17.61 -6.09
N SER A 87 1.26 17.27 -6.56
CA SER A 87 1.02 16.37 -7.69
C SER A 87 0.07 17.05 -8.66
N MET A 88 0.47 17.11 -9.94
CA MET A 88 -0.32 17.76 -11.00
C MET A 88 -0.77 19.20 -10.66
N GLY A 89 0.05 19.97 -9.92
CA GLY A 89 -0.26 21.33 -9.50
C GLY A 89 -1.23 21.46 -8.31
N ILE A 90 -1.54 20.35 -7.63
CA ILE A 90 -2.37 20.31 -6.42
C ILE A 90 -1.52 19.78 -5.26
N GLU A 91 -1.50 20.49 -4.12
CA GLU A 91 -0.90 19.97 -2.89
C GLU A 91 -1.74 18.78 -2.40
N VAL A 92 -1.10 17.62 -2.28
CA VAL A 92 -1.70 16.39 -1.77
C VAL A 92 -1.06 16.06 -0.43
N SER A 93 -1.87 15.74 0.57
CA SER A 93 -1.41 15.17 1.84
C SER A 93 -1.98 13.77 2.04
N LEU A 94 -1.14 12.83 2.48
CA LEU A 94 -1.45 11.43 2.70
C LEU A 94 -1.15 11.06 4.16
N ASP A 95 -2.05 10.28 4.77
CA ASP A 95 -1.85 9.57 6.03
C ASP A 95 -2.19 8.09 5.79
N ALA A 96 -1.17 7.25 5.84
CA ALA A 96 -1.28 5.84 5.52
C ALA A 96 -0.97 4.97 6.73
N THR A 97 -1.74 3.91 6.91
CA THR A 97 -1.55 2.91 7.97
C THR A 97 -1.61 1.51 7.39
N ALA A 98 -0.63 0.66 7.74
CA ALA A 98 -0.67 -0.76 7.45
C ALA A 98 -1.70 -1.43 8.38
N THR A 99 -2.80 -1.90 7.82
CA THR A 99 -3.94 -2.42 8.59
C THR A 99 -3.87 -3.93 8.79
N SER A 100 -3.21 -4.65 7.90
CA SER A 100 -2.97 -6.09 8.03
C SER A 100 -1.76 -6.52 7.22
N VAL A 101 -1.14 -7.62 7.63
CA VAL A 101 -0.20 -8.39 6.82
C VAL A 101 -0.62 -9.85 6.81
N THR A 102 -0.72 -10.45 5.63
CA THR A 102 -0.99 -11.88 5.47
C THR A 102 0.26 -12.57 4.95
N PHE A 103 0.71 -13.60 5.67
CA PHE A 103 1.79 -14.47 5.25
C PHE A 103 1.20 -15.73 4.62
N ASP A 104 1.35 -15.89 3.32
CA ASP A 104 1.14 -17.17 2.64
C ASP A 104 2.40 -18.01 2.82
N THR A 105 2.29 -19.20 3.42
CA THR A 105 3.46 -19.94 3.96
C THR A 105 4.12 -20.88 2.97
N GLY A 106 3.66 -20.89 1.71
CA GLY A 106 4.22 -21.68 0.62
C GLY A 106 3.93 -23.19 0.65
N ASP A 107 3.28 -23.69 1.70
CA ASP A 107 2.75 -25.06 1.84
C ASP A 107 1.21 -25.11 1.69
N GLY A 108 0.59 -24.00 1.30
CA GLY A 108 -0.86 -23.85 1.18
C GLY A 108 -1.55 -23.31 2.44
N GLY A 109 -0.81 -23.12 3.54
CA GLY A 109 -1.28 -22.39 4.71
C GLY A 109 -1.14 -20.87 4.59
N SER A 110 -1.76 -20.17 5.52
CA SER A 110 -1.56 -18.73 5.71
C SER A 110 -1.85 -18.28 7.14
N VAL A 111 -1.30 -17.13 7.53
CA VAL A 111 -1.59 -16.45 8.79
C VAL A 111 -1.70 -14.94 8.55
N THR A 112 -2.74 -14.31 9.09
CA THR A 112 -2.93 -12.86 9.01
C THR A 112 -2.67 -12.22 10.37
N CYS A 113 -1.89 -11.15 10.36
CA CYS A 113 -1.41 -10.47 11.55
C CYS A 113 -1.61 -8.96 11.43
N ASP A 114 -1.64 -8.30 12.58
CA ASP A 114 -1.53 -6.85 12.68
C ASP A 114 -0.03 -6.49 12.64
N PRO A 115 0.44 -5.77 11.61
CA PRO A 115 1.87 -5.44 11.46
C PRO A 115 2.38 -4.49 12.56
N ALA A 116 1.51 -3.67 13.17
CA ALA A 116 1.90 -2.74 14.22
C ALA A 116 2.06 -3.44 15.58
N SER A 117 1.33 -4.53 15.82
CA SER A 117 1.29 -5.21 17.11
C SER A 117 1.83 -6.65 17.12
N ALA A 118 2.17 -7.21 15.95
CA ALA A 118 2.76 -8.55 15.86
C ALA A 118 4.03 -8.66 16.73
N PRO A 119 4.09 -9.63 17.65
CA PRO A 119 5.21 -9.73 18.56
C PRO A 119 6.42 -10.32 17.84
N ARG A 120 7.59 -9.70 18.04
CA ARG A 120 8.85 -10.17 17.46
C ARG A 120 9.44 -11.29 18.29
N TRP A 121 9.92 -12.35 17.64
CA TRP A 121 10.68 -13.38 18.34
C TRP A 121 12.00 -12.81 18.84
N THR A 122 12.45 -13.27 20.01
CA THR A 122 13.77 -12.96 20.56
C THR A 122 14.38 -14.21 21.17
N GLN A 123 15.71 -14.22 21.38
CA GLN A 123 16.40 -15.35 22.03
C GLN A 123 15.89 -15.67 23.45
N GLY A 124 15.15 -14.76 24.09
CA GLY A 124 14.55 -14.99 25.41
C GLY A 124 13.23 -15.77 25.38
N VAL A 125 12.63 -16.00 24.20
CA VAL A 125 11.41 -16.80 24.05
C VAL A 125 11.70 -18.25 24.38
N ALA A 126 10.87 -18.88 25.21
CA ALA A 126 11.09 -20.27 25.60
C ALA A 126 10.97 -21.21 24.38
N PRO A 127 11.76 -22.31 24.31
CA PRO A 127 11.63 -23.27 23.22
C PRO A 127 10.19 -23.79 23.10
N LYS A 128 9.69 -23.87 21.85
CA LYS A 128 8.32 -24.26 21.50
C LYS A 128 7.21 -23.35 22.06
N GLN A 129 7.53 -22.17 22.59
CA GLN A 129 6.50 -21.21 22.95
C GLN A 129 5.86 -20.67 21.67
N GLU A 130 4.54 -20.74 21.60
CA GLU A 130 3.75 -20.22 20.49
C GLU A 130 3.69 -18.70 20.50
N SER A 131 3.61 -18.08 19.32
CA SER A 131 3.35 -16.66 19.19
C SER A 131 1.95 -16.33 19.72
N PRO A 132 1.79 -15.28 20.55
CA PRO A 132 0.49 -14.87 21.06
C PRO A 132 -0.55 -14.53 19.98
N SER A 133 -0.12 -14.08 18.80
CA SER A 133 -1.03 -13.59 17.76
C SER A 133 -0.59 -13.87 16.32
N CYS A 134 0.71 -14.04 16.07
CA CYS A 134 1.24 -14.18 14.70
C CYS A 134 2.23 -15.34 14.64
N GLY A 135 1.72 -16.56 14.47
CA GLY A 135 2.54 -17.75 14.40
C GLY A 135 1.96 -18.81 13.48
N TYR A 136 2.85 -19.67 12.98
CA TYR A 136 2.52 -20.77 12.07
C TYR A 136 3.41 -21.98 12.35
N THR A 137 2.91 -23.17 12.07
CA THR A 137 3.65 -24.43 12.22
C THR A 137 3.53 -25.23 10.94
N TRP A 138 4.64 -25.40 10.22
CA TRP A 138 4.68 -26.31 9.07
C TRP A 138 4.53 -27.77 9.54
N THR A 139 3.67 -28.51 8.85
CA THR A 139 3.42 -29.95 9.12
C THR A 139 4.14 -30.87 8.15
N GLU A 140 4.69 -30.32 7.06
CA GLU A 140 5.37 -31.05 6.01
C GLU A 140 6.72 -30.40 5.72
N ARG A 141 7.67 -31.22 5.24
CA ARG A 141 8.98 -30.74 4.77
C ARG A 141 8.84 -30.09 3.40
N SER A 142 9.66 -29.08 3.13
CA SER A 142 9.66 -28.39 1.84
C SER A 142 10.26 -29.26 0.72
N ALA A 143 11.19 -30.15 1.04
CA ALA A 143 11.87 -31.02 0.08
C ALA A 143 10.96 -32.16 -0.42
N THR A 144 10.84 -32.30 -1.74
CA THR A 144 10.06 -33.36 -2.42
C THR A 144 10.97 -34.42 -3.06
N PRO A 145 10.45 -35.61 -3.44
CA PRO A 145 11.26 -36.62 -4.15
C PRO A 145 11.86 -36.12 -5.46
N SER A 146 11.17 -35.21 -6.15
CA SER A 146 11.59 -34.59 -7.41
C SER A 146 12.42 -33.31 -7.22
N SER A 147 12.44 -32.73 -6.02
CA SER A 147 13.19 -31.52 -5.70
C SER A 147 13.67 -31.58 -4.24
N PRO A 148 14.84 -32.21 -3.97
CA PRO A 148 15.33 -32.41 -2.61
C PRO A 148 15.81 -31.11 -1.93
N GLU A 149 16.01 -30.04 -2.71
CA GLU A 149 16.49 -28.74 -2.25
C GLU A 149 15.37 -27.67 -2.23
N SER A 150 14.09 -28.05 -2.43
CA SER A 150 13.01 -27.07 -2.45
C SER A 150 12.78 -26.42 -1.09
N ALA A 151 12.44 -25.13 -1.14
CA ALA A 151 12.00 -24.31 -0.01
C ALA A 151 10.52 -23.95 -0.17
N HIS A 152 9.87 -23.57 0.93
CA HIS A 152 8.60 -22.86 0.85
C HIS A 152 8.88 -21.37 0.68
N THR A 153 8.31 -20.76 -0.36
CA THR A 153 8.33 -19.30 -0.53
C THR A 153 7.24 -18.70 0.34
N VAL A 154 7.63 -18.10 1.46
CA VAL A 154 6.73 -17.33 2.32
C VAL A 154 6.54 -15.96 1.69
N THR A 155 5.31 -15.55 1.46
CA THR A 155 4.97 -14.24 0.90
C THR A 155 4.17 -13.44 1.92
N ALA A 156 4.74 -12.35 2.40
CA ALA A 156 4.00 -11.35 3.18
C ALA A 156 3.29 -10.41 2.21
N THR A 157 1.99 -10.20 2.40
CA THR A 157 1.21 -9.18 1.69
C THR A 157 0.65 -8.21 2.70
N THR A 158 1.20 -7.00 2.75
CA THR A 158 0.74 -5.92 3.62
C THR A 158 -0.32 -5.09 2.92
N THR A 159 -1.45 -4.88 3.60
CA THR A 159 -2.55 -4.02 3.16
C THR A 159 -2.47 -2.68 3.88
N TRP A 160 -2.32 -1.63 3.10
CA TRP A 160 -2.28 -0.23 3.54
C TRP A 160 -3.62 0.44 3.27
N GLN A 161 -4.15 1.12 4.27
CA GLN A 161 -5.19 2.12 4.08
C GLN A 161 -4.51 3.48 3.98
N VAL A 162 -4.82 4.25 2.94
CA VAL A 162 -4.23 5.56 2.66
C VAL A 162 -5.33 6.59 2.63
N ASP A 163 -5.44 7.38 3.68
CA ASP A 163 -6.33 8.54 3.73
C ASP A 163 -5.62 9.73 3.09
N TRP A 164 -6.30 10.44 2.18
CA TRP A 164 -5.70 11.53 1.43
C TRP A 164 -6.57 12.77 1.43
N THR A 165 -5.92 13.94 1.27
CA THR A 165 -6.58 15.23 1.02
C THR A 165 -5.88 15.95 -0.12
N ALA A 166 -6.64 16.56 -1.01
CA ALA A 166 -6.13 17.29 -2.17
C ALA A 166 -7.19 18.29 -2.64
N GLY A 167 -6.80 19.53 -2.95
CA GLY A 167 -7.72 20.50 -3.58
C GLY A 167 -9.02 20.81 -2.82
N GLY A 168 -9.07 20.55 -1.50
CA GLY A 168 -10.28 20.69 -0.68
C GLY A 168 -11.16 19.43 -0.62
N GLU A 169 -10.78 18.36 -1.31
CA GLU A 169 -11.39 17.04 -1.28
C GLU A 169 -10.57 16.06 -0.44
N SER A 170 -11.19 14.94 -0.09
CA SER A 170 -10.57 13.87 0.68
C SER A 170 -11.10 12.51 0.27
N GLY A 171 -10.30 11.47 0.43
CA GLY A 171 -10.72 10.09 0.17
C GLY A 171 -9.82 9.08 0.88
N THR A 172 -10.12 7.81 0.63
CA THR A 172 -9.36 6.67 1.17
C THR A 172 -9.08 5.70 0.03
N GLU A 173 -7.85 5.22 -0.04
CA GLU A 173 -7.42 4.21 -1.00
C GLU A 173 -6.79 3.02 -0.30
N VAL A 174 -6.84 1.86 -0.95
CA VAL A 174 -6.22 0.63 -0.44
C VAL A 174 -5.07 0.24 -1.35
N VAL A 175 -3.88 0.08 -0.76
CA VAL A 175 -2.68 -0.35 -1.46
C VAL A 175 -2.21 -1.67 -0.87
N GLN A 176 -1.84 -2.62 -1.73
CA GLN A 176 -1.22 -3.88 -1.30
C GLN A 176 0.20 -3.97 -1.83
N ARG A 177 1.11 -4.43 -0.97
CA ARG A 177 2.52 -4.65 -1.30
C ARG A 177 2.95 -5.98 -0.74
N SER A 178 3.78 -6.69 -1.48
CA SER A 178 4.23 -8.01 -1.11
C SER A 178 5.74 -8.16 -1.19
N GLU A 179 6.29 -8.88 -0.22
CA GLU A 179 7.69 -9.28 -0.15
C GLU A 179 7.77 -10.76 0.24
N SER A 180 8.83 -11.43 -0.19
CA SER A 180 8.95 -12.89 -0.04
C SER A 180 10.30 -13.31 0.52
N VAL A 181 10.30 -14.42 1.26
CA VAL A 181 11.50 -15.10 1.74
C VAL A 181 11.35 -16.61 1.56
N ASP A 182 12.43 -17.26 1.15
CA ASP A 182 12.46 -18.72 1.03
C ASP A 182 12.87 -19.37 2.36
N VAL A 183 12.10 -20.36 2.78
CA VAL A 183 12.33 -21.12 4.02
C VAL A 183 12.47 -22.60 3.71
N VAL A 184 13.64 -23.16 4.00
CA VAL A 184 13.83 -24.61 3.97
C VAL A 184 13.25 -25.22 5.23
N VAL A 185 12.26 -26.09 5.08
CA VAL A 185 11.61 -26.80 6.18
C VAL A 185 11.98 -28.28 6.10
N GLY A 186 12.60 -28.81 7.16
CA GLY A 186 12.98 -30.21 7.24
C GLY A 186 12.41 -30.92 8.47
N GLU A 187 12.47 -32.25 8.43
CA GLU A 187 12.04 -33.10 9.52
C GLU A 187 13.26 -33.72 10.21
N LEU A 188 13.34 -33.60 11.54
CA LEU A 188 14.43 -34.19 12.32
C LEU A 188 14.06 -35.62 12.72
N GLN A 189 14.77 -36.61 12.17
CA GLN A 189 14.60 -38.02 12.51
C GLN A 189 15.73 -38.47 13.44
N ALA A 190 15.38 -39.04 14.59
CA ALA A 190 16.35 -39.69 15.46
C ALA A 190 16.52 -41.15 15.04
N LEU A 191 17.72 -41.53 14.59
CA LEU A 191 18.06 -42.92 14.36
C LEU A 191 18.55 -43.55 15.67
N VAL A 192 17.74 -44.39 16.31
CA VAL A 192 18.21 -45.22 17.43
C VAL A 192 18.96 -46.40 16.83
N THR A 193 20.28 -46.39 16.96
CA THR A 193 21.12 -47.55 16.67
C THR A 193 21.29 -48.35 17.96
N GLY A 194 20.85 -49.61 17.96
CA GLY A 194 20.97 -50.56 19.07
C GLY A 194 22.16 -51.51 18.91
#